data_AF-Q4A9V8-F1
#
_entry.id   AF-Q4A9V8-F1
#
_cell.length_a   1.000
_cell.length_b   1.000
_cell.length_c   1.000
_cell.angle_alpha   90.00
_cell.angle_beta   90.00
_cell.angle_gamma   90.00
#
_symmetry.space_group_name_H-M   'P 1'
#
loop_
_entity.id
_entity.type
_entity.pdbx_description
1 polymer ?
#
loop_
_entity_poly.entity_id
_entity_poly.type
_entity_poly.pdbx_seq_one_letter_code
_entity_poly.pdbx_strand_id
1 'polypeptide(L)'
;MQKNNLYEEISVKKNLWISTKNSLKWRKKVWLLSLREFAKIKNLPDFGKNLTNFFIEKSDSFWKKIAQKVNFYIFIIKNVKFYYFYIKFCKKQFEIEIKKILKILEIEDIFEKKAAKISGGQEQRVAFAKSIIKGDNMVLMDEPFSSLDTKIKEATIKLLLKIKDEFKMTIILVTHDQNDAMKISDKIILLNKGKIIQFSVPEELFENPNSLFAAKFIGSPEINFLEKTAEKNFYIRGKYVKILPCITKSNGKILYKKNLAENFFYQIYDIEKNTNLEIVTPIDITDQKVQIEYDQSKILAFDKEGNRVRD
;
A
#
# COMPACT_ATOMS: atom_id res chain seq x y z
N MET A 1 -9.83 5.63 -3.06
CA MET A 1 -10.94 4.87 -3.70
C MET A 1 -12.12 5.83 -3.84
N GLN A 2 -12.59 6.10 -5.06
CA GLN A 2 -13.67 7.08 -5.28
C GLN A 2 -14.99 6.58 -4.67
N LYS A 3 -15.68 7.46 -3.92
CA LYS A 3 -17.11 7.35 -3.62
C LYS A 3 -17.85 7.06 -4.93
N ASN A 4 -18.79 6.10 -4.93
CA ASN A 4 -19.58 5.58 -6.08
C ASN A 4 -19.10 4.27 -6.73
N ASN A 5 -18.33 3.44 -6.02
CA ASN A 5 -17.89 2.15 -6.59
C ASN A 5 -18.93 1.02 -6.43
N LEU A 6 -19.99 1.21 -5.64
CA LEU A 6 -21.04 0.23 -5.39
C LEU A 6 -22.42 0.77 -5.77
N TYR A 7 -23.27 -0.10 -6.28
CA TYR A 7 -24.69 0.17 -6.44
C TYR A 7 -25.36 0.05 -5.06
N GLU A 8 -25.83 1.16 -4.51
CA GLU A 8 -26.29 1.27 -3.12
C GLU A 8 -27.51 0.40 -2.80
N GLU A 9 -28.43 0.28 -3.76
CA GLU A 9 -29.74 -0.36 -3.56
C GLU A 9 -29.69 -1.90 -3.55
N ILE A 10 -28.57 -2.49 -3.96
CA ILE A 10 -28.41 -3.94 -4.07
C ILE A 10 -27.47 -4.50 -3.00
N SER A 11 -27.56 -5.82 -2.79
CA SER A 11 -26.67 -6.50 -1.84
C SER A 11 -25.21 -6.46 -2.27
N VAL A 12 -24.30 -6.59 -1.30
CA VAL A 12 -22.86 -6.75 -1.52
C VAL A 12 -22.59 -7.92 -2.48
N LYS A 13 -23.26 -9.07 -2.27
CA LYS A 13 -23.22 -10.23 -3.17
C LYS A 13 -23.55 -9.85 -4.62
N LYS A 14 -24.64 -9.10 -4.84
CA LYS A 14 -25.07 -8.73 -6.19
C LYS A 14 -24.09 -7.74 -6.83
N ASN A 15 -23.55 -6.80 -6.05
CA ASN A 15 -22.47 -5.91 -6.49
C ASN A 15 -21.24 -6.70 -6.98
N LEU A 16 -20.77 -7.65 -6.18
CA LEU A 16 -19.62 -8.49 -6.50
C LEU A 16 -19.88 -9.35 -7.73
N TRP A 17 -21.04 -10.00 -7.81
CA TRP A 17 -21.43 -10.81 -8.97
C TRP A 17 -21.49 -10.00 -10.26
N ILE A 18 -22.18 -8.84 -10.26
CA ILE A 18 -22.30 -7.97 -11.44
C ILE A 18 -20.91 -7.51 -11.89
N SER A 19 -20.04 -7.14 -10.95
CA SER A 19 -18.71 -6.70 -11.32
C SER A 19 -17.83 -7.81 -11.88
N THR A 20 -17.96 -9.01 -11.30
CA THR A 20 -17.22 -10.21 -11.72
C THR A 20 -17.65 -10.67 -13.10
N LYS A 21 -18.96 -10.79 -13.35
CA LYS A 21 -19.49 -11.24 -14.66
C LYS A 21 -19.07 -10.31 -15.80
N ASN A 22 -18.91 -9.02 -15.51
CA ASN A 22 -18.54 -8.02 -16.51
C ASN A 22 -17.02 -8.01 -16.79
N SER A 23 -16.19 -8.56 -15.88
CA SER A 23 -14.74 -8.66 -16.08
C SER A 23 -14.41 -9.59 -17.24
N LEU A 24 -13.62 -9.07 -18.18
CA LEU A 24 -13.19 -9.80 -19.35
C LEU A 24 -12.12 -10.85 -19.00
N LYS A 25 -11.23 -10.53 -18.05
CA LYS A 25 -10.23 -11.46 -17.51
C LYS A 25 -10.90 -12.65 -16.83
N TRP A 26 -11.83 -12.39 -15.92
CA TRP A 26 -12.54 -13.44 -15.18
C TRP A 26 -13.37 -14.32 -16.13
N ARG A 27 -14.15 -13.72 -17.04
CA ARG A 27 -14.92 -14.48 -18.04
C ARG A 27 -14.05 -15.40 -18.89
N LYS A 28 -12.89 -14.92 -19.37
CA LYS A 28 -11.95 -15.76 -20.13
C LYS A 28 -11.43 -16.94 -19.30
N LYS A 29 -11.03 -16.69 -18.05
CA LYS A 29 -10.59 -17.73 -17.12
C LYS A 29 -11.67 -18.79 -16.92
N VAL A 30 -12.89 -18.37 -16.58
CA VAL A 30 -14.02 -19.27 -16.30
C VAL A 30 -14.46 -20.03 -17.54
N TRP A 31 -14.44 -19.40 -18.72
CA TRP A 31 -14.72 -20.05 -20.00
C TRP A 31 -13.75 -21.18 -20.32
N LEU A 32 -12.45 -20.96 -20.10
CA LEU A 32 -11.45 -22.01 -20.29
C LEU A 32 -11.63 -23.17 -19.31
N LEU A 33 -11.95 -22.85 -18.04
CA LEU A 33 -12.26 -23.87 -17.03
C LEU A 33 -13.52 -24.66 -17.38
N SER A 34 -14.58 -24.00 -17.85
CA SER A 34 -15.83 -24.67 -18.23
C SER A 34 -15.64 -25.56 -19.44
N LEU A 35 -14.85 -25.16 -20.43
CA LEU A 35 -14.50 -26.03 -21.58
C LEU A 35 -13.81 -27.31 -21.12
N ARG A 36 -12.80 -27.19 -20.24
CA ARG A 36 -12.08 -28.34 -19.70
C ARG A 36 -12.99 -29.28 -18.91
N GLU A 37 -13.85 -28.73 -18.05
CA GLU A 37 -14.79 -29.53 -17.25
C GLU A 37 -15.87 -30.18 -18.12
N PHE A 38 -16.40 -29.48 -19.13
CA PHE A 38 -17.38 -30.06 -20.03
C PHE A 38 -16.80 -31.19 -20.89
N ALA A 39 -15.57 -31.02 -21.40
CA ALA A 39 -14.85 -32.05 -22.15
C ALA A 39 -14.66 -33.33 -21.32
N LYS A 40 -14.31 -33.20 -20.03
CA LYS A 40 -14.23 -34.33 -19.09
C LYS A 40 -15.57 -35.04 -18.92
N ILE A 41 -16.64 -34.29 -18.64
CA ILE A 41 -17.99 -34.87 -18.41
C ILE A 41 -18.50 -35.64 -19.64
N LYS A 42 -18.14 -35.21 -20.85
CA LYS A 42 -18.59 -35.81 -22.10
C LYS A 42 -17.64 -36.86 -22.69
N ASN A 43 -16.51 -37.16 -22.03
CA ASN A 43 -15.45 -38.01 -22.58
C ASN A 43 -15.03 -37.58 -24.00
N LEU A 44 -14.93 -36.26 -24.23
CA LEU A 44 -14.51 -35.69 -25.52
C LEU A 44 -13.12 -35.03 -25.36
N PRO A 45 -12.01 -35.79 -25.40
CA PRO A 45 -10.67 -35.26 -25.16
C PRO A 45 -10.24 -34.19 -26.18
N ASP A 46 -10.70 -34.28 -27.44
CA ASP A 46 -10.35 -33.33 -28.51
C ASP A 46 -11.20 -32.06 -28.56
N PHE A 47 -12.30 -32.00 -27.81
CA PHE A 47 -13.16 -30.81 -27.74
C PHE A 47 -12.42 -29.61 -27.17
N GLY A 48 -11.44 -29.82 -26.29
CA GLY A 48 -10.62 -28.76 -25.71
C GLY A 48 -9.55 -28.19 -26.66
N LYS A 49 -8.90 -29.05 -27.48
CA LYS A 49 -7.74 -28.67 -28.31
C LYS A 49 -8.10 -27.77 -29.50
N ASN A 50 -9.25 -28.01 -30.15
CA ASN A 50 -9.67 -27.20 -31.31
C ASN A 50 -10.20 -25.80 -30.92
N LEU A 51 -10.58 -25.59 -29.65
CA LEU A 51 -11.16 -24.33 -29.16
C LEU A 51 -10.18 -23.43 -28.42
N THR A 52 -9.09 -23.96 -27.87
CA THR A 52 -8.02 -23.13 -27.29
C THR A 52 -7.38 -22.20 -28.33
N ASN A 53 -7.22 -22.67 -29.57
CA ASN A 53 -6.71 -21.85 -30.68
C ASN A 53 -7.60 -20.65 -31.02
N PHE A 54 -8.87 -20.69 -30.62
CA PHE A 54 -9.86 -19.67 -30.97
C PHE A 54 -9.70 -18.34 -30.20
N PHE A 55 -9.14 -18.40 -28.99
CA PHE A 55 -8.96 -17.23 -28.12
C PHE A 55 -7.50 -16.83 -27.89
N ILE A 56 -6.55 -17.68 -28.31
CA ILE A 56 -5.11 -17.45 -28.10
C ILE A 56 -4.53 -16.51 -29.16
N GLU A 57 -5.13 -16.39 -30.35
CA GLU A 57 -4.69 -15.39 -31.33
C GLU A 57 -5.06 -13.96 -30.90
N LYS A 58 -4.08 -13.25 -30.32
CA LYS A 58 -4.04 -11.78 -30.35
C LYS A 58 -3.88 -11.33 -31.81
N SER A 59 -5.00 -11.09 -32.49
CA SER A 59 -5.00 -10.44 -33.80
C SER A 59 -5.29 -8.94 -33.63
N ASP A 60 -4.43 -8.07 -34.19
CA ASP A 60 -4.67 -6.62 -34.21
C ASP A 60 -5.74 -6.21 -35.23
N SER A 61 -6.02 -7.04 -36.24
CA SER A 61 -7.04 -6.77 -37.25
C SER A 61 -8.48 -6.83 -36.69
N PHE A 62 -9.25 -5.77 -36.95
CA PHE A 62 -10.67 -5.63 -36.59
C PHE A 62 -11.54 -6.75 -37.15
N TRP A 63 -11.34 -7.13 -38.41
CA TRP A 63 -12.13 -8.16 -39.09
C TRP A 63 -11.91 -9.56 -38.52
N LYS A 64 -10.68 -9.89 -38.11
CA LYS A 64 -10.39 -11.16 -37.41
C LYS A 64 -11.08 -11.21 -36.04
N LYS A 65 -11.17 -10.10 -35.29
CA LYS A 65 -11.93 -10.03 -34.02
C LYS A 65 -13.43 -10.24 -34.24
N ILE A 66 -14.00 -9.69 -35.32
CA ILE A 66 -15.40 -9.92 -35.71
C ILE A 66 -15.62 -11.38 -36.09
N ALA A 67 -14.78 -11.95 -36.95
CA ALA A 67 -14.88 -13.34 -37.36
C ALA A 67 -14.79 -14.31 -36.18
N GLN A 68 -13.87 -14.07 -35.23
CA GLN A 68 -13.81 -14.82 -33.97
C GLN A 68 -15.11 -14.68 -33.17
N LYS A 69 -15.67 -13.47 -33.01
CA LYS A 69 -16.98 -13.31 -32.35
C LYS A 69 -18.08 -14.11 -33.05
N VAL A 70 -18.18 -14.03 -34.38
CA VAL A 70 -19.22 -14.73 -35.16
C VAL A 70 -19.09 -16.24 -35.02
N ASN A 71 -17.88 -16.79 -35.22
CA ASN A 71 -17.64 -18.22 -35.08
C ASN A 71 -17.89 -18.72 -33.63
N PHE A 72 -17.63 -17.88 -32.61
CA PHE A 72 -17.99 -18.17 -31.23
C PHE A 72 -19.51 -18.25 -31.02
N TYR A 73 -20.27 -17.31 -31.58
CA TYR A 73 -21.73 -17.35 -31.54
C TYR A 73 -22.28 -18.58 -32.27
N ILE A 74 -21.73 -18.93 -33.45
CA ILE A 74 -22.09 -20.14 -34.19
C ILE A 74 -21.80 -21.39 -33.35
N PHE A 75 -20.66 -21.45 -32.66
CA PHE A 75 -20.32 -22.55 -31.77
C PHE A 75 -21.30 -22.68 -30.60
N ILE A 76 -21.67 -21.55 -29.96
CA ILE A 76 -22.68 -21.53 -28.88
C ILE A 76 -24.04 -22.01 -29.39
N ILE A 77 -24.48 -21.51 -30.55
CA ILE A 77 -25.77 -21.89 -31.16
C ILE A 77 -25.78 -23.39 -31.48
N LYS A 78 -24.68 -23.93 -32.02
CA LYS A 78 -24.53 -25.37 -32.27
C LYS A 78 -24.44 -26.19 -30.97
N ASN A 79 -24.05 -25.58 -29.85
CA ASN A 79 -23.81 -26.24 -28.56
C ASN A 79 -24.60 -25.60 -27.42
N VAL A 80 -25.93 -25.46 -27.57
CA VAL A 80 -26.82 -24.89 -26.53
C VAL A 80 -26.64 -25.59 -25.17
N LYS A 81 -26.42 -26.91 -25.17
CA LYS A 81 -26.12 -27.69 -23.95
C LYS A 81 -24.86 -27.21 -23.23
N PHE A 82 -23.82 -26.84 -23.97
CA PHE A 82 -22.59 -26.27 -23.40
C PHE A 82 -22.84 -24.86 -22.85
N TYR A 83 -23.60 -24.02 -23.55
CA TYR A 83 -23.91 -22.68 -23.07
C TYR A 83 -24.68 -22.69 -21.74
N TYR A 84 -25.69 -23.56 -21.62
CA TYR A 84 -26.41 -23.75 -20.36
C TYR A 84 -25.50 -24.27 -19.24
N PHE A 85 -24.61 -25.22 -19.56
CA PHE A 85 -23.57 -25.69 -18.63
C PHE A 85 -22.66 -24.54 -18.18
N TYR A 86 -22.16 -23.71 -19.12
CA TYR A 86 -21.30 -22.58 -18.84
C TYR A 86 -21.96 -21.56 -17.89
N ILE A 87 -23.25 -21.21 -18.10
CA ILE A 87 -23.96 -20.29 -17.20
C ILE A 87 -24.02 -20.85 -15.76
N LYS A 88 -24.34 -22.14 -15.60
CA LYS A 88 -24.33 -22.80 -14.27
C LYS A 88 -22.93 -22.85 -13.67
N PHE A 89 -21.94 -23.15 -14.50
CA PHE A 89 -20.54 -23.20 -14.11
C PHE A 89 -20.04 -21.85 -13.60
N CYS A 90 -20.38 -20.74 -14.26
CA CYS A 90 -20.05 -19.39 -13.81
C CYS A 90 -20.56 -19.09 -12.41
N LYS A 91 -21.82 -19.42 -12.11
CA LYS A 91 -22.40 -19.22 -10.77
C LYS A 91 -21.67 -20.06 -9.73
N LYS A 92 -21.44 -21.35 -10.03
CA LYS A 92 -20.72 -22.26 -9.13
C LYS A 92 -19.29 -21.77 -8.86
N GLN A 93 -18.57 -21.37 -9.91
CA GLN A 93 -17.19 -20.90 -9.81
C GLN A 93 -17.09 -19.59 -9.01
N PHE A 94 -18.04 -18.66 -9.20
CA PHE A 94 -18.10 -17.44 -8.40
C PHE A 94 -18.29 -17.74 -6.91
N GLU A 95 -19.23 -18.62 -6.55
CA GLU A 95 -19.48 -18.97 -5.14
C GLU A 95 -18.24 -19.62 -4.48
N ILE A 96 -17.47 -20.43 -5.23
CA ILE A 96 -16.21 -21.01 -4.75
C ILE A 96 -15.15 -19.92 -4.53
N GLU A 97 -14.92 -19.06 -5.52
CA GLU A 97 -13.88 -18.03 -5.45
C GLU A 97 -14.20 -16.96 -4.41
N ILE A 98 -15.45 -16.50 -4.35
CA ILE A 98 -15.86 -15.43 -3.45
C ILE A 98 -15.80 -15.86 -2.00
N LYS A 99 -16.12 -17.12 -1.67
CA LYS A 99 -16.07 -17.62 -0.29
C LYS A 99 -14.68 -17.48 0.34
N LYS A 100 -13.62 -17.76 -0.44
CA LYS A 100 -12.23 -17.56 0.02
C LYS A 100 -11.95 -16.08 0.25
N ILE A 101 -12.38 -15.23 -0.67
CA ILE A 101 -12.14 -13.78 -0.63
C ILE A 101 -12.85 -13.13 0.57
N LEU A 102 -14.12 -13.46 0.81
CA LEU A 102 -14.89 -12.92 1.93
C LEU A 102 -14.22 -13.23 3.27
N LYS A 103 -13.70 -14.45 3.44
CA LYS A 103 -13.00 -14.89 4.65
C LYS A 103 -11.71 -14.16 4.91
N ILE A 104 -10.92 -13.90 3.88
CA ILE A 104 -9.66 -13.16 4.03
C ILE A 104 -9.92 -11.70 4.42
N LEU A 105 -11.01 -11.14 3.88
CA LEU A 105 -11.41 -9.75 4.08
C LEU A 105 -12.32 -9.52 5.29
N GLU A 106 -12.74 -10.59 5.97
CA GLU A 106 -13.65 -10.57 7.12
C GLU A 106 -14.93 -9.77 6.80
N ILE A 107 -15.62 -10.15 5.73
CA ILE A 107 -16.85 -9.51 5.25
C ILE A 107 -17.96 -10.52 4.94
N GLU A 108 -17.88 -11.73 5.51
CA GLU A 108 -18.93 -12.74 5.37
C GLU A 108 -20.27 -12.26 5.92
N ASP A 109 -20.26 -11.55 7.06
CA ASP A 109 -21.46 -11.08 7.76
C ASP A 109 -22.25 -10.02 6.98
N ILE A 110 -21.57 -9.29 6.09
CA ILE A 110 -22.17 -8.25 5.24
C ILE A 110 -22.53 -8.73 3.84
N PHE A 111 -22.22 -9.98 3.47
CA PHE A 111 -22.33 -10.46 2.10
C PHE A 111 -23.76 -10.31 1.52
N GLU A 112 -24.77 -10.54 2.35
CA GLU A 112 -26.18 -10.40 1.96
C GLU A 112 -26.78 -9.02 2.33
N LYS A 113 -26.05 -8.16 3.04
CA LYS A 113 -26.50 -6.80 3.39
C LYS A 113 -26.52 -5.89 2.15
N LYS A 114 -27.40 -4.88 2.17
CA LYS A 114 -27.43 -3.81 1.16
C LYS A 114 -26.19 -2.93 1.29
N ALA A 115 -25.63 -2.48 0.17
CA ALA A 115 -24.45 -1.62 0.16
C ALA A 115 -24.68 -0.28 0.89
N ALA A 116 -25.89 0.28 0.87
CA ALA A 116 -26.21 1.47 1.68
C ALA A 116 -26.13 1.25 3.21
N LYS A 117 -26.01 0.01 3.69
CA LYS A 117 -26.04 -0.34 5.13
C LYS A 117 -24.68 -0.76 5.69
N ILE A 118 -23.60 -0.66 4.91
CA ILE A 118 -22.25 -1.04 5.36
C ILE A 118 -21.45 0.19 5.77
N SER A 119 -20.49 0.04 6.67
CA SER A 119 -19.59 1.13 7.06
C SER A 119 -18.60 1.48 5.95
N GLY A 120 -17.97 2.66 6.00
CA GLY A 120 -16.95 3.05 5.02
C GLY A 120 -15.76 2.08 4.96
N GLY A 121 -15.33 1.52 6.11
CA GLY A 121 -14.28 0.49 6.13
C GLY A 121 -14.74 -0.83 5.47
N GLN A 122 -16.01 -1.20 5.65
CA GLN A 122 -16.60 -2.34 4.94
C GLN A 122 -16.70 -2.07 3.43
N GLU A 123 -17.05 -0.85 3.01
CA GLU A 123 -17.07 -0.44 1.61
C GLU A 123 -15.70 -0.61 0.95
N GLN A 124 -14.62 -0.20 1.63
CA GLN A 124 -13.25 -0.40 1.17
C GLN A 124 -12.92 -1.88 1.00
N ARG A 125 -13.26 -2.73 1.98
CA ARG A 125 -13.06 -4.19 1.92
C ARG A 125 -13.84 -4.81 0.75
N VAL A 126 -15.09 -4.38 0.51
CA VAL A 126 -15.87 -4.83 -0.66
C VAL A 126 -15.22 -4.39 -1.97
N ALA A 127 -14.63 -3.18 -2.02
CA ALA A 127 -13.91 -2.71 -3.20
C ALA A 127 -12.62 -3.52 -3.45
N PHE A 128 -11.91 -3.98 -2.41
CA PHE A 128 -10.83 -4.97 -2.55
C PHE A 128 -11.35 -6.31 -3.08
N ALA A 129 -12.43 -6.85 -2.50
CA ALA A 129 -13.04 -8.09 -2.98
C ALA A 129 -13.38 -8.04 -4.47
N LYS A 130 -13.93 -6.89 -4.91
CA LYS A 130 -14.26 -6.58 -6.30
C LYS A 130 -13.03 -6.57 -7.22
N SER A 131 -11.89 -6.08 -6.75
CA SER A 131 -10.64 -6.06 -7.52
C SER A 131 -10.02 -7.47 -7.62
N ILE A 132 -9.94 -8.16 -6.49
CA ILE A 132 -9.34 -9.50 -6.38
C ILE A 132 -10.09 -10.52 -7.26
N ILE A 133 -11.43 -10.58 -7.15
CA ILE A 133 -12.21 -11.57 -7.88
C ILE A 133 -12.13 -11.39 -9.40
N LYS A 134 -11.88 -10.16 -9.88
CA LYS A 134 -11.71 -9.90 -11.30
C LYS A 134 -10.35 -10.35 -11.85
N GLY A 135 -9.39 -10.65 -10.97
CA GLY A 135 -7.99 -10.85 -11.34
C GLY A 135 -7.30 -9.54 -11.72
N ASP A 136 -7.59 -8.47 -10.98
CA ASP A 136 -6.80 -7.24 -11.05
C ASP A 136 -5.51 -7.44 -10.24
N ASN A 137 -4.38 -7.13 -10.84
CA ASN A 137 -3.06 -7.36 -10.23
C ASN A 137 -2.53 -6.10 -9.54
N MET A 138 -3.27 -4.99 -9.60
CA MET A 138 -2.82 -3.69 -9.12
C MET A 138 -3.98 -2.88 -8.54
N VAL A 139 -3.72 -2.19 -7.44
CA VAL A 139 -4.65 -1.25 -6.79
C VAL A 139 -3.95 0.10 -6.60
N LEU A 140 -4.67 1.17 -6.94
CA LEU A 140 -4.28 2.55 -6.64
C LEU A 140 -5.12 3.06 -5.47
N MET A 141 -4.46 3.59 -4.45
CA MET A 141 -5.12 4.19 -3.30
C MET A 141 -4.61 5.60 -3.09
N ASP A 142 -5.57 6.52 -2.97
CA ASP A 142 -5.33 7.93 -2.72
C ASP A 142 -5.87 8.25 -1.33
N GLU A 143 -4.95 8.56 -0.41
CA GLU A 143 -5.20 8.89 1.00
C GLU A 143 -6.23 7.99 1.72
N PRO A 144 -6.13 6.65 1.62
CA PRO A 144 -7.21 5.75 2.05
C PRO A 144 -7.41 5.69 3.57
N PHE A 145 -6.44 6.18 4.35
CA PHE A 145 -6.40 6.04 5.82
C PHE A 145 -6.45 7.37 6.57
N SER A 146 -6.51 8.50 5.86
CA SER A 146 -6.40 9.84 6.44
C SER A 146 -7.54 10.20 7.41
N SER A 147 -8.72 9.58 7.23
CA SER A 147 -9.91 9.82 8.06
C SER A 147 -10.12 8.80 9.18
N LEU A 148 -9.22 7.83 9.34
CA LEU A 148 -9.34 6.77 10.35
C LEU A 148 -8.61 7.13 11.63
N ASP A 149 -9.19 6.78 12.78
CA ASP A 149 -8.48 6.83 14.06
C ASP A 149 -7.30 5.85 14.07
N THR A 150 -6.32 6.09 14.94
CA THR A 150 -5.08 5.31 15.03
C THR A 150 -5.31 3.81 15.18
N LYS A 151 -6.27 3.37 16.00
CA LYS A 151 -6.49 1.93 16.24
C LYS A 151 -7.12 1.25 15.03
N ILE A 152 -8.15 1.86 14.43
CA ILE A 152 -8.77 1.34 13.22
C ILE A 152 -7.79 1.36 12.04
N LYS A 153 -6.96 2.41 11.95
CA LYS A 153 -5.91 2.57 10.94
C LYS A 153 -4.91 1.41 10.99
N GLU A 154 -4.37 1.10 12.16
CA GLU A 154 -3.42 -0.01 12.34
C GLU A 154 -4.03 -1.37 11.94
N ALA A 155 -5.28 -1.64 12.35
CA ALA A 155 -5.98 -2.86 11.96
C ALA A 155 -6.18 -2.93 10.43
N THR A 156 -6.51 -1.80 9.81
CA THR A 156 -6.72 -1.71 8.36
C THR A 156 -5.42 -1.91 7.58
N ILE A 157 -4.31 -1.34 8.06
CA ILE A 157 -2.98 -1.54 7.48
C ILE A 157 -2.57 -3.02 7.54
N LYS A 158 -2.77 -3.68 8.69
CA LYS A 158 -2.48 -5.12 8.84
C LYS A 158 -3.29 -5.96 7.83
N LEU A 159 -4.57 -5.63 7.66
CA LEU A 159 -5.42 -6.28 6.67
C LEU A 159 -4.91 -6.05 5.24
N LEU A 160 -4.51 -4.81 4.91
CA LEU A 160 -3.96 -4.48 3.60
C LEU A 160 -2.72 -5.32 3.27
N LEU A 161 -1.78 -5.42 4.21
CA LEU A 161 -0.55 -6.20 4.03
C LEU A 161 -0.86 -7.69 3.84
N LYS A 162 -1.80 -8.24 4.61
CA LYS A 162 -2.29 -9.61 4.42
C LYS A 162 -2.88 -9.85 3.02
N ILE A 163 -3.67 -8.89 2.51
CA ILE A 163 -4.25 -8.97 1.16
C ILE A 163 -3.14 -8.92 0.10
N LYS A 164 -2.20 -7.97 0.24
CA LYS A 164 -1.05 -7.81 -0.66
C LYS A 164 -0.29 -9.12 -0.82
N ASP A 165 0.02 -9.79 0.29
CA ASP A 165 0.82 -11.02 0.31
C ASP A 165 0.03 -12.23 -0.22
N GLU A 166 -1.21 -12.43 0.24
CA GLU A 166 -2.05 -13.57 -0.14
C GLU A 166 -2.41 -13.55 -1.63
N PHE A 167 -2.64 -12.36 -2.19
CA PHE A 167 -3.06 -12.20 -3.59
C PHE A 167 -1.96 -11.69 -4.52
N LYS A 168 -0.75 -11.45 -4.00
CA LYS A 168 0.40 -10.91 -4.74
C LYS A 168 0.03 -9.65 -5.54
N MET A 169 -0.71 -8.75 -4.91
CA MET A 169 -1.19 -7.52 -5.56
C MET A 169 -0.13 -6.43 -5.51
N THR A 170 0.07 -5.72 -6.61
CA THR A 170 0.82 -4.47 -6.63
C THR A 170 -0.03 -3.35 -6.05
N ILE A 171 0.50 -2.60 -5.08
CA ILE A 171 -0.22 -1.52 -4.44
C ILE A 171 0.57 -0.23 -4.63
N ILE A 172 -0.09 0.78 -5.20
CA ILE A 172 0.43 2.15 -5.24
C ILE A 172 -0.43 2.97 -4.28
N LEU A 173 0.19 3.42 -3.21
CA LEU A 173 -0.41 4.21 -2.16
C LEU A 173 0.12 5.64 -2.23
N VAL A 174 -0.78 6.62 -2.29
CA VAL A 174 -0.47 8.04 -2.14
C VAL A 174 -0.89 8.46 -0.74
N THR A 175 0.06 9.02 0.02
CA THR A 175 -0.21 9.57 1.34
C THR A 175 0.71 10.73 1.70
N HIS A 176 0.20 11.66 2.51
CA HIS A 176 0.96 12.69 3.20
C HIS A 176 1.49 12.23 4.56
N ASP A 177 1.03 11.09 5.08
CA ASP A 177 1.50 10.54 6.36
C ASP A 177 2.76 9.70 6.15
N GLN A 178 3.87 10.17 6.73
CA GLN A 178 5.17 9.50 6.63
C GLN A 178 5.19 8.17 7.36
N ASN A 179 4.46 8.03 8.48
CA ASN A 179 4.42 6.78 9.23
C ASN A 179 3.75 5.67 8.42
N ASP A 180 2.69 6.02 7.69
CA ASP A 180 2.03 5.09 6.77
C ASP A 180 2.96 4.68 5.63
N ALA A 181 3.60 5.66 5.00
CA ALA A 181 4.55 5.41 3.91
C ALA A 181 5.66 4.46 4.38
N MET A 182 6.23 4.69 5.56
CA MET A 182 7.30 3.87 6.13
C MET A 182 6.86 2.47 6.55
N LYS A 183 5.65 2.31 7.10
CA LYS A 183 5.14 1.02 7.60
C LYS A 183 4.66 0.08 6.49
N ILE A 184 4.14 0.64 5.39
CA ILE A 184 3.38 -0.13 4.39
C ILE A 184 4.24 -0.44 3.15
N SER A 185 5.13 0.49 2.78
CA SER A 185 5.71 0.51 1.43
C SER A 185 7.01 -0.28 1.37
N ASP A 186 7.15 -1.12 0.33
CA ASP A 186 8.45 -1.73 0.02
C ASP A 186 9.44 -0.69 -0.52
N LYS A 187 8.92 0.31 -1.24
CA LYS A 187 9.67 1.44 -1.81
C LYS A 187 8.83 2.70 -1.73
N ILE A 188 9.48 3.85 -1.54
CA ILE A 188 8.84 5.16 -1.40
C ILE A 188 9.38 6.09 -2.48
N ILE A 189 8.47 6.77 -3.18
CA ILE A 189 8.78 7.90 -4.05
C ILE A 189 8.43 9.17 -3.28
N LEU A 190 9.45 9.95 -2.89
CA LEU A 190 9.25 11.27 -2.29
C LEU A 190 9.14 12.32 -3.40
N LEU A 191 8.02 13.04 -3.42
CA LEU A 191 7.74 14.11 -4.38
C LEU A 191 7.82 15.48 -3.70
N ASN A 192 8.34 16.46 -4.44
CA ASN A 192 8.27 17.87 -4.07
C ASN A 192 8.06 18.72 -5.33
N LYS A 193 7.03 19.57 -5.34
CA LYS A 193 6.66 20.44 -6.48
C LYS A 193 6.63 19.70 -7.83
N GLY A 194 6.07 18.49 -7.83
CA GLY A 194 5.94 17.65 -9.03
C GLY A 194 7.25 16.97 -9.49
N LYS A 195 8.36 17.10 -8.75
CA LYS A 195 9.62 16.42 -9.03
C LYS A 195 9.86 15.29 -8.04
N ILE A 196 10.45 14.19 -8.52
CA ILE A 196 10.95 13.11 -7.67
C ILE A 196 12.22 13.60 -6.99
N ILE A 197 12.18 13.69 -5.67
CA ILE A 197 13.34 14.02 -4.85
C ILE A 197 14.17 12.77 -4.57
N GLN A 198 13.49 11.66 -4.27
CA GLN A 198 14.14 10.40 -3.95
C GLN A 198 13.19 9.22 -4.21
N PHE A 199 13.76 8.12 -4.70
CA PHE A 199 13.07 6.83 -4.82
C PHE A 199 13.96 5.75 -4.22
N SER A 200 13.57 5.24 -3.05
CA SER A 200 14.37 4.28 -2.30
C SER A 200 13.51 3.41 -1.38
N VAL A 201 14.11 2.43 -0.72
CA VAL A 201 13.44 1.72 0.38
C VAL A 201 13.25 2.65 1.59
N PRO A 202 12.28 2.38 2.48
CA PRO A 202 11.99 3.20 3.66
C PRO A 202 13.23 3.54 4.50
N GLU A 203 14.04 2.52 4.78
CA GLU A 203 15.26 2.63 5.60
C GLU A 203 16.28 3.57 4.95
N GLU A 204 16.52 3.43 3.66
CA GLU A 204 17.45 4.27 2.91
C GLU A 204 16.94 5.72 2.81
N LEU A 205 15.63 5.92 2.68
CA LEU A 205 15.03 7.27 2.68
C LEU A 205 15.25 7.98 4.03
N PHE A 206 15.18 7.22 5.13
CA PHE A 206 15.39 7.74 6.48
C PHE A 206 16.88 7.97 6.79
N GLU A 207 17.73 6.97 6.54
CA GLU A 207 19.16 6.99 6.88
C GLU A 207 20.00 7.82 5.92
N ASN A 208 19.72 7.73 4.61
CA ASN A 208 20.51 8.31 3.54
C ASN A 208 19.67 9.21 2.63
N PRO A 209 19.11 10.32 3.15
CA PRO A 209 18.35 11.26 2.33
C PRO A 209 19.27 11.99 1.33
N ASN A 210 18.84 12.07 0.07
CA ASN A 210 19.58 12.71 -1.02
C ASN A 210 19.53 14.25 -0.99
N SER A 211 18.63 14.83 -0.19
CA SER A 211 18.53 16.28 -0.02
C SER A 211 18.14 16.63 1.41
N LEU A 212 18.45 17.87 1.79
CA LEU A 212 18.04 18.46 3.07
C LEU A 212 16.51 18.48 3.19
N PHE A 213 15.80 18.68 2.07
CA PHE A 213 14.34 18.57 2.05
C PHE A 213 13.89 17.18 2.45
N ALA A 214 14.44 16.12 1.83
CA ALA A 214 14.10 14.74 2.19
C ALA A 214 14.44 14.44 3.65
N ALA A 215 15.59 14.92 4.13
CA ALA A 215 16.05 14.73 5.49
C ALA A 215 15.10 15.38 6.51
N LYS A 216 14.75 16.66 6.31
CA LYS A 216 13.82 17.42 7.16
C LYS A 216 12.39 16.88 7.08
N PHE A 217 11.95 16.51 5.88
CA PHE A 217 10.60 15.99 5.69
C PHE A 217 10.45 14.66 6.41
N ILE A 218 11.38 13.73 6.23
CA ILE A 218 11.24 12.35 6.73
C ILE A 218 11.72 12.24 8.17
N GLY A 219 10.83 11.80 9.06
CA GLY A 219 11.12 11.54 10.47
C GLY A 219 10.54 12.61 11.39
N SER A 220 10.11 12.20 12.58
CA SER A 220 9.60 13.08 13.62
C SER A 220 10.29 12.74 14.94
N PRO A 221 10.95 13.70 15.62
CA PRO A 221 11.14 15.11 15.25
C PRO A 221 11.99 15.34 13.99
N GLU A 222 12.02 16.58 13.50
CA GLU A 222 12.86 16.97 12.36
C GLU A 222 14.36 16.74 12.67
N ILE A 223 15.20 16.74 11.63
CA ILE A 223 16.65 16.61 11.82
C ILE A 223 17.19 17.86 12.52
N ASN A 224 18.13 17.67 13.44
CA ASN A 224 18.76 18.75 14.18
C ASN A 224 19.92 19.33 13.39
N PHE A 225 20.02 20.66 13.37
CA PHE A 225 21.19 21.37 12.87
C PHE A 225 22.31 21.32 13.90
N LEU A 226 23.54 21.05 13.45
CA LEU A 226 24.72 20.99 14.31
C LEU A 226 25.62 22.19 14.09
N GLU A 227 26.13 22.36 12.88
CA GLU A 227 27.08 23.41 12.57
C GLU A 227 27.13 23.70 11.07
N LYS A 228 27.77 24.83 10.73
CA LYS A 228 27.96 25.28 9.36
C LYS A 228 29.43 25.61 9.12
N THR A 229 29.93 25.13 7.99
CA THR A 229 31.24 25.50 7.43
C THR A 229 31.05 26.41 6.21
N ALA A 230 32.15 26.86 5.59
CA ALA A 230 32.09 27.71 4.41
C ALA A 230 31.30 27.08 3.23
N GLU A 231 31.28 25.75 3.16
CA GLU A 231 30.72 24.99 2.03
C GLU A 231 29.56 24.07 2.42
N LYS A 232 29.58 23.49 3.64
CA LYS A 232 28.66 22.43 4.07
C LYS A 232 27.91 22.80 5.36
N ASN A 233 26.68 22.33 5.47
CA ASN A 233 25.86 22.34 6.69
C ASN A 233 25.74 20.92 7.23
N PHE A 234 25.93 20.74 8.54
CA PHE A 234 25.88 19.44 9.19
C PHE A 234 24.62 19.30 10.05
N TYR A 235 24.01 18.11 9.97
CA TYR A 235 22.79 17.77 10.67
C TYR A 235 22.87 16.37 11.26
N ILE A 236 22.06 16.09 12.28
CA ILE A 236 21.91 14.76 12.86
C ILE A 236 20.46 14.50 13.25
N ARG A 237 20.02 13.25 13.14
CA ARG A 237 18.69 12.87 13.66
C ARG A 237 18.74 12.74 15.17
N GLY A 238 17.69 13.17 15.88
CA GLY A 238 17.61 13.05 17.35
C GLY A 238 17.84 11.62 17.87
N LYS A 239 17.46 10.59 17.10
CA LYS A 239 17.74 9.17 17.40
C LYS A 239 19.23 8.86 17.60
N TYR A 240 20.12 9.61 16.96
CA TYR A 240 21.58 9.43 17.01
C TYR A 240 22.28 10.36 17.99
N VAL A 241 21.51 11.05 18.83
CA VAL A 241 22.02 11.88 19.92
C VAL A 241 21.69 11.18 21.23
N LYS A 242 22.73 10.82 22.00
CA LYS A 242 22.57 10.27 23.34
C LYS A 242 22.67 11.38 24.35
N ILE A 243 21.82 11.31 25.37
CA ILE A 243 21.80 12.25 26.48
C ILE A 243 22.05 11.44 27.76
N LEU A 244 23.03 11.87 28.54
CA LEU A 244 23.41 11.25 29.81
C LEU A 244 23.25 12.26 30.95
N PRO A 245 22.82 11.82 32.15
CA PRO A 245 22.81 12.66 33.34
C PRO A 245 24.22 13.13 33.69
N CYS A 246 24.35 14.38 34.12
CA CYS A 246 25.66 15.01 34.28
C CYS A 246 26.28 14.64 35.64
N ILE A 247 27.41 13.90 35.61
CA ILE A 247 28.18 13.57 36.83
C ILE A 247 29.43 14.46 36.97
N THR A 248 30.05 14.88 35.86
CA THR A 248 31.35 15.62 35.89
C THR A 248 31.34 16.93 35.11
N LYS A 249 30.97 16.93 33.81
CA LYS A 249 30.97 18.13 32.96
C LYS A 249 29.74 18.14 32.04
N SER A 250 28.99 19.24 32.06
CA SER A 250 27.81 19.44 31.21
C SER A 250 28.16 20.22 29.95
N ASN A 251 27.84 19.68 28.78
CA ASN A 251 27.85 20.40 27.50
C ASN A 251 26.43 20.71 26.99
N GLY A 252 25.38 20.28 27.71
CA GLY A 252 23.99 20.55 27.36
C GLY A 252 23.13 21.04 28.53
N LYS A 253 22.08 21.80 28.19
CA LYS A 253 21.04 22.22 29.13
C LYS A 253 19.65 21.86 28.60
N ILE A 254 18.85 21.16 29.40
CA ILE A 254 17.44 20.90 29.06
C ILE A 254 16.66 22.21 29.19
N LEU A 255 16.05 22.65 28.08
CA LEU A 255 15.18 23.81 28.04
C LEU A 255 13.72 23.41 28.27
N TYR A 256 13.31 22.28 27.68
CA TYR A 256 11.95 21.79 27.73
C TYR A 256 11.92 20.27 27.77
N LYS A 257 10.96 19.72 28.51
CA LYS A 257 10.70 18.29 28.65
C LYS A 257 9.19 18.04 28.55
N LYS A 258 8.81 17.02 27.78
CA LYS A 258 7.42 16.57 27.66
C LYS A 258 7.36 15.04 27.72
N ASN A 259 6.46 14.52 28.54
CA ASN A 259 6.17 13.09 28.61
C ASN A 259 5.24 12.69 27.43
N LEU A 260 5.63 11.66 26.68
CA LEU A 260 4.92 11.07 25.53
C LEU A 260 4.54 9.60 25.82
N ALA A 261 4.17 9.30 27.07
CA ALA A 261 3.89 7.98 27.62
C ALA A 261 5.12 7.05 27.69
N GLU A 262 5.48 6.40 26.59
CA GLU A 262 6.62 5.47 26.54
C GLU A 262 7.96 6.19 26.29
N ASN A 263 7.89 7.43 25.83
CA ASN A 263 9.06 8.24 25.52
C ASN A 263 8.97 9.63 26.16
N PHE A 264 10.09 10.32 26.20
CA PHE A 264 10.21 11.70 26.60
C PHE A 264 10.76 12.52 25.44
N PHE A 265 10.11 13.64 25.17
CA PHE A 265 10.60 14.65 24.23
C PHE A 265 11.38 15.70 25.01
N TYR A 266 12.57 16.02 24.51
CA TYR A 266 13.46 17.02 25.07
C TYR A 266 13.83 18.06 24.02
N GLN A 267 13.78 19.33 24.40
CA GLN A 267 14.53 20.38 23.72
C GLN A 267 15.74 20.74 24.57
N ILE A 268 16.92 20.59 23.99
CA ILE A 268 18.20 20.74 24.68
C ILE A 268 19.02 21.79 23.95
N TYR A 269 19.62 22.69 24.71
CA TYR A 269 20.61 23.62 24.18
C TYR A 269 22.00 23.00 24.33
N ASP A 270 22.68 22.76 23.20
CA ASP A 270 24.09 22.41 23.16
C ASP A 270 24.93 23.69 23.29
N ILE A 271 25.74 23.74 24.35
CA ILE A 271 26.59 24.87 24.69
C ILE A 271 27.81 24.94 23.76
N GLU A 272 28.36 23.80 23.34
CA GLU A 272 29.56 23.74 22.48
C GLU A 272 29.23 24.14 21.05
N LYS A 273 28.08 23.69 20.53
CA LYS A 273 27.64 24.01 19.16
C LYS A 273 26.74 25.25 19.06
N ASN A 274 26.27 25.79 20.19
CA ASN A 274 25.35 26.93 20.25
C ASN A 274 24.05 26.68 19.44
N THR A 275 23.46 25.49 19.61
CA THR A 275 22.28 25.05 18.85
C THR A 275 21.24 24.35 19.74
N ASN A 276 19.97 24.44 19.36
CA ASN A 276 18.90 23.66 19.98
C ASN A 276 18.74 22.32 19.27
N LEU A 277 18.58 21.26 20.05
CA LEU A 277 18.35 19.90 19.59
C LEU A 277 17.00 19.41 20.10
N GLU A 278 16.26 18.74 19.23
CA GLU A 278 15.04 18.02 19.56
C GLU A 278 15.32 16.51 19.56
N ILE A 279 15.04 15.87 20.69
CA ILE A 279 15.37 14.47 20.91
C ILE A 279 14.18 13.78 21.56
N VAL A 280 13.91 12.55 21.10
CA VAL A 280 12.92 11.65 21.72
C VAL A 280 13.67 10.42 22.19
N THR A 281 13.53 10.10 23.48
CA THR A 281 14.20 8.96 24.12
C THR A 281 13.29 8.34 25.18
N PRO A 282 13.34 7.02 25.41
CA PRO A 282 12.62 6.37 26.50
C PRO A 282 13.22 6.67 27.88
N ILE A 283 14.42 7.27 27.93
CA ILE A 283 15.14 7.53 29.17
C ILE A 283 14.58 8.79 29.84
N ASP A 284 14.12 8.64 31.09
CA ASP A 284 13.71 9.77 31.91
C ASP A 284 14.91 10.43 32.58
N ILE A 285 15.25 11.63 32.13
CA ILE A 285 16.27 12.49 32.72
C ILE A 285 15.61 13.55 33.61
N THR A 286 16.06 13.62 34.85
CA THR A 286 15.63 14.60 35.87
C THR A 286 16.53 15.82 35.95
N ASP A 287 17.80 15.68 35.59
CA ASP A 287 18.79 16.76 35.70
C ASP A 287 18.59 17.84 34.63
N GLN A 288 18.70 19.11 35.01
CA GLN A 288 18.66 20.21 34.04
C GLN A 288 19.92 20.29 33.17
N LYS A 289 21.05 19.81 33.68
CA LYS A 289 22.33 19.78 32.98
C LYS A 289 22.62 18.36 32.53
N VAL A 290 23.05 18.23 31.27
CA VAL A 290 23.25 16.93 30.64
C VAL A 290 24.55 16.89 29.86
N GLN A 291 25.02 15.67 29.61
CA GLN A 291 26.07 15.38 28.64
C GLN A 291 25.43 14.88 27.34
N ILE A 292 25.79 15.52 26.23
CA ILE A 292 25.34 15.22 24.87
C ILE A 292 26.46 14.47 24.16
N GLU A 293 26.14 13.32 23.59
CA GLU A 293 27.05 12.53 22.76
C GLU A 293 26.44 12.27 21.38
N TYR A 294 27.25 12.46 20.34
CA TYR A 294 26.84 12.30 18.94
C TYR A 294 27.45 11.05 18.33
N ASP A 295 26.65 10.28 17.60
CA ASP A 295 27.19 9.28 16.67
C ASP A 295 27.75 9.99 15.43
N GLN A 296 29.08 10.12 15.39
CA GLN A 296 29.80 10.81 14.30
C GLN A 296 29.55 10.15 12.93
N SER A 297 29.33 8.83 12.89
CA SER A 297 29.07 8.11 11.64
C SER A 297 27.71 8.42 11.01
N LYS A 298 26.81 9.03 11.79
CA LYS A 298 25.43 9.35 11.42
C LYS A 298 25.21 10.83 11.14
N ILE A 299 26.26 11.63 11.14
CA ILE A 299 26.18 13.04 10.75
C ILE A 299 25.96 13.15 9.25
N LEU A 300 25.01 14.00 8.87
CA LEU A 300 24.59 14.24 7.50
C LEU A 300 25.09 15.60 7.05
N ALA A 301 25.84 15.65 5.95
CA ALA A 301 26.36 16.90 5.37
C ALA A 301 25.58 17.29 4.11
N PHE A 302 25.20 18.56 4.00
CA PHE A 302 24.54 19.11 2.81
C PHE A 302 25.24 20.35 2.32
N ASP A 303 25.25 20.57 1.00
CA ASP A 303 25.78 21.80 0.41
C ASP A 303 24.83 23.00 0.64
N LYS A 304 25.17 24.17 0.07
CA LYS A 304 24.34 25.38 0.16
C LYS A 304 23.00 25.26 -0.56
N GLU A 305 22.90 24.39 -1.56
CA GLU A 305 21.67 24.13 -2.33
C GLU A 305 20.79 23.08 -1.64
N GLY A 306 21.31 22.40 -0.62
CA GLY A 306 20.65 21.35 0.13
C GLY A 306 20.79 19.97 -0.49
N ASN A 307 21.73 19.75 -1.42
CA ASN A 307 22.04 18.41 -1.93
C ASN A 307 22.93 17.66 -0.93
N ARG A 308 22.75 16.35 -0.85
CA ARG A 308 23.54 15.50 0.04
C ARG A 308 24.99 15.43 -0.44
N VAL A 309 25.92 15.82 0.43
CA VAL A 309 27.35 15.58 0.22
C VAL A 309 27.71 14.27 0.92
N ARG A 310 28.41 13.39 0.20
CA ARG A 310 29.01 12.17 0.74
C ARG A 310 30.51 12.38 0.72
N ASP A 311 31.15 12.24 1.88
CA ASP A 311 32.61 12.16 1.97
C ASP A 311 33.08 10.76 1.54
#